data_AF-A0A4Q6BPV4-F1
#
_entry.id   AF-A0A4Q6BPV4-F1
#
_cell.length_a   1.000
_cell.length_b   1.000
_cell.length_c   1.000
_cell.angle_alpha   90.00
_cell.angle_beta   90.00
_cell.angle_gamma   90.00
#
_symmetry.space_group_name_H-M   'P 1'
#
loop_
_entity.id
_entity.type
_entity.pdbx_description
1 polymer ?
#
loop_
_entity_poly.entity_id
_entity_poly.type
_entity_poly.pdbx_seq_one_letter_code
_entity_poly.pdbx_strand_id
1 'polypeptide(L)'
;MAACSPGLDGVGVSTAGGGGTGAAAVDAGAEAPPFDPQVRASLVPFGKGEETSGHAPGLYDFALFANEAARATMAGGARSFPLGSVLGIEHQRRDGSGKGPSFFMEKRSASGDRFGGWRFVAVDTQGRVVDQ
;
A
#
# COMPACT_ATOMS: atom_id res chain seq x y z
N MET A 1 -22.72 25.51 -23.62
CA MET A 1 -21.43 25.25 -24.31
C MET A 1 -20.30 25.57 -23.34
N ALA A 2 -19.22 24.78 -23.44
CA ALA A 2 -17.92 24.88 -22.77
C ALA A 2 -17.83 24.42 -21.30
N ALA A 3 -16.97 23.40 -21.13
CA ALA A 3 -16.61 22.68 -19.92
C ALA A 3 -15.43 23.34 -19.21
N CYS A 4 -15.34 23.13 -17.89
CA CYS A 4 -14.08 23.23 -17.14
C CYS A 4 -13.93 21.97 -16.30
N SER A 5 -13.09 21.05 -16.75
CA SER A 5 -12.56 19.97 -15.91
C SER A 5 -11.57 20.56 -14.91
N PRO A 6 -11.68 20.29 -13.59
CA PRO A 6 -10.53 20.40 -12.72
C PRO A 6 -9.73 19.10 -12.81
N GLY A 7 -8.53 19.22 -13.40
CA GLY A 7 -7.55 18.15 -13.50
C GLY A 7 -7.16 17.59 -12.12
N LEU A 8 -6.95 16.28 -12.09
CA LEU A 8 -6.30 15.57 -10.98
C LEU A 8 -4.79 15.84 -11.07
N ASP A 9 -4.38 17.08 -10.84
CA ASP A 9 -2.98 17.43 -10.68
C ASP A 9 -2.57 17.26 -9.21
N GLY A 10 -1.63 16.35 -8.98
CA GLY A 10 -0.81 16.33 -7.77
C GLY A 10 -1.31 15.43 -6.64
N VAL A 11 -1.19 14.11 -6.80
CA VAL A 11 -0.89 13.27 -5.63
C VAL A 11 0.47 13.71 -5.09
N GLY A 12 0.45 14.45 -3.99
CA GLY A 12 1.64 14.99 -3.35
C GLY A 12 2.57 13.87 -2.89
N VAL A 13 3.74 13.78 -3.53
CA VAL A 13 4.89 13.02 -3.01
C VAL A 13 5.46 13.79 -1.84
N SER A 14 5.33 13.25 -0.63
CA SER A 14 6.05 13.75 0.53
C SER A 14 7.55 13.54 0.31
N THR A 15 8.30 14.63 0.18
CA THR A 15 9.76 14.62 0.27
C THR A 15 10.16 14.36 1.72
N ALA A 16 10.54 13.12 2.03
CA ALA A 16 11.20 12.81 3.29
C ALA A 16 12.67 13.28 3.20
N GLY A 17 12.97 14.36 3.92
CA GLY A 17 14.34 14.80 4.15
C GLY A 17 15.05 13.92 5.19
N GLY A 18 16.36 13.76 5.01
CA GLY A 18 17.31 13.47 6.08
C GLY A 18 17.41 12.00 6.49
N GLY A 19 18.56 11.39 6.17
CA GLY A 19 18.86 10.01 6.51
C GLY A 19 18.77 9.70 8.01
N GLY A 20 18.26 8.51 8.30
CA GLY A 20 18.30 7.88 9.60
C GLY A 20 18.37 6.38 9.41
N THR A 21 19.59 5.83 9.45
CA THR A 21 19.82 4.41 9.71
C THR A 21 19.29 4.11 11.11
N GLY A 22 18.16 3.43 11.19
CA GLY A 22 17.57 2.99 12.44
C GLY A 22 16.63 1.83 12.19
N ALA A 23 17.17 0.62 12.21
CA ALA A 23 16.37 -0.58 12.44
C ALA A 23 15.71 -0.43 13.82
N ALA A 24 14.45 0.02 13.84
CA ALA A 24 13.66 0.05 15.05
C ALA A 24 13.03 -1.33 15.22
N ALA A 25 13.60 -2.12 16.13
CA ALA A 25 12.96 -3.31 16.67
C ALA A 25 11.57 -2.93 17.20
N VAL A 26 10.55 -3.64 16.74
CA VAL A 26 9.16 -3.47 17.19
C VAL A 26 8.97 -4.11 18.56
N ASP A 27 8.27 -3.38 19.41
CA ASP A 27 7.92 -3.73 20.79
C ASP A 27 7.03 -4.99 20.81
N ALA A 28 7.41 -5.98 21.62
CA ALA A 28 6.76 -7.27 21.73
C ALA A 28 5.50 -7.16 22.60
N GLY A 29 4.36 -6.81 22.00
CA GLY A 29 3.08 -6.74 22.70
C GLY A 29 1.90 -6.90 21.75
N ALA A 30 1.37 -8.14 21.70
CA ALA A 30 0.35 -8.64 20.77
C ALA A 30 0.86 -8.95 19.36
N GLU A 31 1.24 -10.21 19.15
CA GLU A 31 1.52 -10.77 17.83
C GLU A 31 0.23 -10.70 17.00
N ALA A 32 0.20 -9.84 15.97
CA ALA A 32 -0.94 -9.76 15.07
C ALA A 32 -1.09 -11.11 14.34
N PRO A 33 -2.31 -11.69 14.23
CA PRO A 33 -2.50 -12.96 13.55
C PRO A 33 -1.99 -12.86 12.11
N PRO A 34 -1.33 -13.88 11.53
CA PRO A 34 -0.65 -13.79 10.24
C PRO A 34 -1.53 -13.23 9.11
N PHE A 35 -0.93 -12.57 8.14
CA PHE A 35 -1.64 -12.12 6.94
C PHE A 35 -2.28 -13.31 6.24
N ASP A 36 -3.61 -13.29 6.12
CA ASP A 36 -4.36 -14.37 5.48
C ASP A 36 -4.20 -14.27 3.95
N PRO A 37 -3.64 -15.28 3.27
CA PRO A 37 -3.53 -15.30 1.81
C PRO A 37 -4.87 -15.10 1.09
N GLN A 38 -6.00 -15.42 1.72
CA GLN A 38 -7.34 -15.17 1.18
C GLN A 38 -7.64 -13.67 1.05
N VAL A 39 -7.01 -12.83 1.87
CA VAL A 39 -7.12 -11.37 1.74
C VAL A 39 -6.63 -10.92 0.37
N ARG A 40 -5.52 -11.48 -0.13
CA ARG A 40 -4.99 -11.15 -1.46
C ARG A 40 -5.96 -11.50 -2.58
N ALA A 41 -6.67 -12.62 -2.45
CA ALA A 41 -7.66 -13.08 -3.43
C ALA A 41 -8.87 -12.14 -3.54
N SER A 42 -9.17 -11.38 -2.48
CA SER A 42 -10.27 -10.41 -2.46
C SER A 42 -9.93 -9.07 -3.12
N LEU A 43 -8.66 -8.84 -3.50
CA LEU A 43 -8.22 -7.55 -4.00
C LEU A 43 -8.34 -7.44 -5.51
N VAL A 44 -8.90 -6.32 -5.95
CA VAL A 44 -9.08 -6.00 -7.36
C VAL A 44 -8.08 -4.91 -7.75
N PRO A 45 -7.35 -5.04 -8.87
CA PRO A 45 -6.48 -3.98 -9.35
C PRO A 45 -7.31 -2.74 -9.71
N PHE A 46 -6.87 -1.56 -9.28
CA PHE A 46 -7.56 -0.29 -9.57
C PHE A 46 -6.64 0.80 -10.13
N GLY A 47 -5.32 0.59 -10.12
CA GLY A 47 -4.36 1.56 -10.63
C GLY A 47 -3.01 0.93 -10.97
N LYS A 48 -2.17 1.67 -11.67
CA LYS A 48 -0.79 1.32 -11.98
C LYS A 48 0.09 2.57 -11.96
N GLY A 49 1.38 2.40 -11.70
CA GLY A 49 2.35 3.48 -11.73
C GLY A 49 3.78 2.97 -11.92
N GLU A 50 4.70 3.91 -12.00
CA GLU A 50 6.13 3.66 -12.20
C GLU A 50 6.91 4.21 -11.01
N GLU A 51 7.84 3.44 -10.48
CA GLU A 51 8.74 3.92 -9.42
C GLU A 51 9.83 4.82 -10.02
N THR A 52 9.55 6.12 -10.12
CA THR A 52 10.45 7.08 -10.77
C THR A 52 11.52 7.66 -9.84
N SER A 53 11.35 7.58 -8.52
CA SER A 53 12.31 8.04 -7.50
C SER A 53 12.05 7.33 -6.16
N GLY A 54 13.06 7.21 -5.28
CA GLY A 54 12.88 6.63 -3.93
C GLY A 54 13.76 5.42 -3.61
N HIS A 55 13.15 4.38 -3.03
CA HIS A 55 13.85 3.22 -2.44
C HIS A 55 14.39 2.23 -3.49
N ALA A 56 13.82 2.22 -4.69
CA ALA A 56 14.24 1.35 -5.80
C ALA A 56 14.03 2.02 -7.18
N PRO A 57 14.62 3.21 -7.43
CA PRO A 57 14.29 4.03 -8.58
C PRO A 57 14.64 3.30 -9.88
N GLY A 58 13.70 3.27 -10.82
CA GLY A 58 13.93 2.67 -12.13
C GLY A 58 13.77 1.14 -12.20
N LEU A 59 13.66 0.46 -11.05
CA LEU A 59 13.67 -1.01 -11.00
C LEU A 59 12.29 -1.62 -11.21
N TYR A 60 11.25 -0.95 -10.70
CA TYR A 60 9.91 -1.52 -10.64
C TYR A 60 8.86 -0.61 -11.28
N ASP A 61 7.88 -1.26 -11.90
CA ASP A 61 6.52 -0.75 -12.06
C ASP A 61 5.66 -1.34 -10.95
N PHE A 62 4.54 -0.71 -10.63
CA PHE A 62 3.64 -1.22 -9.60
C PHE A 62 2.18 -1.19 -10.03
N ALA A 63 1.43 -2.18 -9.53
CA ALA A 63 -0.02 -2.22 -9.61
C ALA A 63 -0.61 -2.01 -8.21
N LEU A 64 -1.65 -1.18 -8.16
CA LEU A 64 -2.41 -0.89 -6.94
C LEU A 64 -3.64 -1.78 -6.88
N PHE A 65 -3.86 -2.39 -5.73
CA PHE A 65 -4.95 -3.31 -5.45
C PHE A 65 -5.77 -2.82 -4.26
N ALA A 66 -7.07 -3.05 -4.30
CA ALA A 66 -7.95 -2.70 -3.19
C ALA A 66 -9.14 -3.66 -3.13
N ASN A 67 -9.62 -3.93 -1.92
CA ASN A 67 -10.91 -4.61 -1.76
C ASN A 67 -12.08 -3.66 -2.06
N GLU A 68 -13.30 -4.19 -2.12
CA GLU A 68 -14.50 -3.42 -2.45
C GLU A 68 -14.72 -2.23 -1.50
N ALA A 69 -14.57 -2.42 -0.19
CA ALA A 69 -14.74 -1.37 0.80
C ALA A 69 -13.76 -0.20 0.60
N ALA A 70 -12.49 -0.50 0.34
CA ALA A 70 -11.48 0.52 0.06
C ALA A 70 -11.76 1.25 -1.26
N ARG A 71 -12.16 0.53 -2.33
CA ARG A 71 -12.50 1.16 -3.62
C ARG A 71 -13.71 2.08 -3.52
N ALA A 72 -14.76 1.65 -2.81
CA ALA A 72 -15.95 2.48 -2.58
C ALA A 72 -15.59 3.77 -1.80
N THR A 73 -14.71 3.66 -0.81
CA THR A 73 -14.21 4.81 -0.04
C THR A 73 -13.48 5.82 -0.94
N MET A 74 -12.57 5.34 -1.78
CA MET A 74 -11.82 6.19 -2.72
C MET A 74 -12.74 6.86 -3.74
N ALA A 75 -13.70 6.12 -4.30
CA ALA A 75 -14.67 6.65 -5.26
C ALA A 75 -15.61 7.69 -4.64
N GLY A 76 -15.98 7.50 -3.36
CA GLY A 76 -16.86 8.41 -2.62
C GLY A 76 -16.18 9.63 -2.01
N GLY A 77 -14.85 9.75 -2.10
CA GLY A 77 -14.09 10.86 -1.49
C GLY A 77 -14.19 10.90 0.03
N ALA A 78 -14.44 9.77 0.68
CA ALA A 78 -14.55 9.71 2.13
C ALA A 78 -13.20 10.01 2.81
N ARG A 79 -13.27 10.70 3.96
CA ARG A 79 -12.06 11.14 4.70
C ARG A 79 -11.37 10.01 5.48
N SER A 80 -11.99 8.84 5.61
CA SER A 80 -11.43 7.69 6.31
C SER A 80 -11.90 6.39 5.68
N PHE A 81 -11.00 5.41 5.67
CA PHE A 81 -11.31 4.04 5.30
C PHE A 81 -12.07 3.32 6.41
N PRO A 82 -13.12 2.53 6.08
CA PRO A 82 -13.80 1.67 7.05
C PRO A 82 -12.91 0.50 7.48
N LEU A 83 -13.21 -0.07 8.65
CA LEU A 83 -12.56 -1.30 9.12
C LEU A 83 -12.69 -2.43 8.10
N GLY A 84 -11.65 -3.25 7.99
CA GLY A 84 -11.55 -4.30 6.98
C GLY A 84 -11.19 -3.79 5.58
N SER A 85 -10.95 -2.48 5.40
CA SER A 85 -10.39 -1.97 4.15
C SER A 85 -8.99 -2.51 3.93
N VAL A 86 -8.71 -2.98 2.72
CA VAL A 86 -7.39 -3.48 2.34
C VAL A 86 -6.90 -2.77 1.09
N LEU A 87 -5.66 -2.31 1.16
CA LEU A 87 -4.91 -1.76 0.03
C LEU A 87 -3.65 -2.59 -0.18
N GLY A 88 -3.21 -2.68 -1.43
CA GLY A 88 -2.02 -3.43 -1.81
C GLY A 88 -1.25 -2.75 -2.92
N ILE A 89 0.06 -2.93 -2.90
CA ILE A 89 0.99 -2.55 -3.96
C ILE A 89 1.76 -3.80 -4.32
N GLU A 90 1.73 -4.20 -5.59
CA GLU A 90 2.61 -5.25 -6.10
C GLU A 90 3.57 -4.66 -7.11
N HIS A 91 4.86 -4.90 -6.88
CA HIS A 91 5.89 -4.49 -7.80
C HIS A 91 6.11 -5.54 -8.90
N GLN A 92 6.39 -5.08 -10.11
CA GLN A 92 6.87 -5.87 -11.23
C GLN A 92 8.17 -5.29 -11.71
N ARG A 93 9.17 -6.13 -12.00
CA ARG A 93 10.45 -5.65 -12.50
C ARG A 93 10.30 -5.16 -13.94
N ARG A 94 10.83 -3.97 -14.24
CA ARG A 94 10.79 -3.40 -15.60
C ARG A 94 11.58 -4.19 -16.63
N ASP A 95 12.63 -4.86 -16.18
CA ASP A 95 13.44 -5.76 -17.00
C ASP A 95 12.68 -7.05 -17.39
N GLY A 96 11.44 -7.24 -16.92
CA GLY A 96 10.62 -8.41 -17.19
C GLY A 96 11.06 -9.68 -16.46
N SER A 97 12.08 -9.61 -15.59
CA SER A 97 12.63 -10.78 -14.90
C SER A 97 11.72 -11.34 -13.80
N GLY A 98 10.58 -10.67 -13.51
CA GLY A 98 9.52 -11.21 -12.70
C GLY A 98 8.92 -10.20 -11.71
N LYS A 99 8.38 -10.74 -10.62
CA LYS A 99 7.74 -9.95 -9.56
C LYS A 99 8.77 -9.33 -8.62
N GLY A 100 8.47 -8.14 -8.16
CA GLY A 100 9.11 -7.52 -7.00
C GLY A 100 8.39 -7.86 -5.70
N PRO A 101 8.81 -7.25 -4.57
CA PRO A 101 8.10 -7.37 -3.31
C PRO A 101 6.69 -6.79 -3.40
N SER A 102 5.80 -7.26 -2.53
CA SER A 102 4.44 -6.73 -2.40
C SER A 102 4.21 -6.19 -0.99
N PHE A 103 3.41 -5.13 -0.90
CA PHE A 103 3.08 -4.49 0.36
C PHE A 103 1.57 -4.40 0.48
N PHE A 104 1.03 -4.80 1.62
CA PHE A 104 -0.39 -4.73 1.91
C PHE A 104 -0.63 -3.94 3.19
N MET A 105 -1.78 -3.30 3.28
CA MET A 105 -2.23 -2.66 4.50
C MET A 105 -3.71 -2.92 4.74
N GLU A 106 -4.04 -3.25 5.99
CA GLU A 106 -5.39 -3.58 6.45
C GLU A 106 -5.81 -2.63 7.58
N LYS A 107 -6.96 -1.98 7.42
CA LYS A 107 -7.55 -1.10 8.45
C LYS A 107 -8.22 -1.95 9.54
N ARG A 108 -7.61 -2.08 10.70
CA ARG A 108 -8.10 -2.92 11.82
C ARG A 108 -8.69 -2.16 12.99
N SER A 109 -8.35 -0.88 13.14
CA SER A 109 -8.97 -0.02 14.14
C SER A 109 -9.26 1.38 13.59
N ALA A 110 -10.23 2.08 14.18
CA ALA A 110 -10.65 3.39 13.70
C ALA A 110 -9.56 4.45 13.93
N SER A 111 -8.96 4.45 15.11
CA SER A 111 -7.80 5.22 15.53
C SER A 111 -7.38 4.68 16.90
N GLY A 112 -6.07 4.62 17.18
CA GLY A 112 -5.60 4.14 18.48
C GLY A 112 -4.12 3.79 18.55
N ASP A 113 -3.48 3.52 17.41
CA ASP A 113 -2.04 3.24 17.34
C ASP A 113 -1.26 4.29 16.54
N ARG A 114 0.07 4.16 16.56
CA ARG A 114 1.02 5.02 15.85
C ARG A 114 0.73 5.15 14.35
N PHE A 115 0.07 4.17 13.76
CA PHE A 115 -0.18 4.09 12.33
C PHE A 115 -1.65 4.39 11.98
N GLY A 116 -2.43 4.88 12.93
CA GLY A 116 -3.84 5.21 12.71
C GLY A 116 -4.71 3.98 12.46
N GLY A 117 -4.40 2.83 13.04
CA GLY A 117 -5.18 1.61 12.94
C GLY A 117 -4.93 0.77 11.69
N TRP A 118 -3.84 1.04 10.99
CA TRP A 118 -3.37 0.26 9.85
C TRP A 118 -2.36 -0.79 10.31
N ARG A 119 -2.61 -2.03 9.91
CA ARG A 119 -1.61 -3.09 9.92
C ARG A 119 -0.94 -3.14 8.56
N PHE A 120 0.37 -3.32 8.53
CA PHE A 120 1.16 -3.45 7.29
C PHE A 120 1.66 -4.88 7.14
N VAL A 121 1.86 -5.33 5.92
CA VAL A 121 2.44 -6.63 5.62
C VAL A 121 3.33 -6.50 4.41
N ALA A 122 4.59 -6.92 4.53
CA ALA A 122 5.51 -7.03 3.41
C ALA A 122 5.66 -8.50 3.00
N VAL A 123 5.57 -8.75 1.70
CA VAL A 123 5.70 -10.07 1.08
C VAL A 123 6.87 -10.03 0.10
N ASP A 124 7.78 -10.99 0.23
CA ASP A 124 8.93 -11.08 -0.67
C ASP A 124 8.56 -11.61 -2.07
N THR A 125 9.56 -11.70 -2.95
CA THR A 125 9.38 -12.19 -4.32
C THR A 125 8.98 -13.67 -4.41
N GLN A 126 9.12 -14.42 -3.31
CA GLN A 126 8.72 -15.83 -3.20
C GLN A 126 7.31 -15.99 -2.60
N GLY A 127 6.64 -14.89 -2.26
CA GLY A 127 5.31 -14.91 -1.65
C GLY A 127 5.32 -15.14 -0.14
N ARG A 128 6.49 -15.03 0.52
CA ARG A 128 6.61 -15.20 1.98
C ARG A 128 6.40 -13.85 2.68
N VAL A 129 5.67 -13.86 3.79
CA VAL A 129 5.59 -12.71 4.68
C VAL A 129 6.96 -12.50 5.33
N VAL A 130 7.53 -11.31 5.18
CA VAL A 130 8.84 -10.94 5.73
C VAL A 130 8.75 -9.86 6.82
N ASP A 131 7.62 -9.17 6.92
CA ASP A 131 7.32 -8.15 7.95
C ASP A 131 5.80 -8.01 8.11
N GLN A 132 5.26 -7.80 9.33
CA GLN A 132 3.81 -7.66 9.59
C GLN A 132 3.40 -7.06 10.94
#